data_AF-A0A820RV83-F1
#
_entry.id   AF-A0A820RV83-F1
#
_cell.length_a   1.000
_cell.length_b   1.000
_cell.length_c   1.000
_cell.angle_alpha   90.00
_cell.angle_beta   90.00
_cell.angle_gamma   90.00
#
_symmetry.space_group_name_H-M   'P 1'
#
loop_
_entity.id
_entity.type
_entity.pdbx_description
1 polymer ?
#
loop_
_entity_poly.entity_id
_entity_poly.type
_entity_poly.pdbx_seq_one_letter_code
_entity_poly.pdbx_strand_id
1 'polypeptide(L)' 'MNLKSSKNASATIDDEQKFKVFQNIADGLFLSFDQAMQVEQITNFSQFTSAMLRWVEDSCRPLDMNDIIRRVIGHTKS' A
#
# COMPACT_ATOMS: atom_id res chain seq x y z
N MET A 1 -30.60 -23.14 -29.21
CA MET A 1 -29.64 -22.03 -29.04
C MET A 1 -29.25 -21.99 -27.57
N ASN A 2 -28.01 -22.34 -27.24
CA ASN A 2 -27.55 -22.47 -25.85
C ASN A 2 -26.96 -21.12 -25.43
N LEU A 3 -27.64 -20.41 -24.54
CA LEU A 3 -27.15 -19.19 -23.91
C LEU A 3 -25.96 -19.60 -23.02
N LYS A 4 -24.74 -19.35 -23.50
CA LYS A 4 -23.54 -19.38 -22.65
C LYS A 4 -23.72 -18.29 -21.60
N SER A 5 -24.24 -18.69 -20.43
CA SER A 5 -24.20 -17.88 -19.22
C SER A 5 -22.74 -17.51 -18.97
N SER A 6 -22.43 -16.23 -19.18
CA SER A 6 -21.14 -15.65 -18.87
C SER A 6 -20.94 -15.80 -17.37
N LYS A 7 -20.22 -16.85 -16.97
CA LYS A 7 -19.62 -16.96 -15.65
C LYS A 7 -18.64 -15.79 -15.51
N ASN A 8 -19.14 -14.64 -15.07
CA ASN A 8 -18.43 -13.90 -14.05
C ASN A 8 -18.52 -14.77 -12.80
N ALA A 9 -17.76 -15.88 -12.79
CA ALA A 9 -17.45 -16.56 -11.56
C ALA A 9 -16.77 -15.47 -10.73
N SER A 10 -17.46 -15.01 -9.69
CA SER A 10 -16.88 -14.17 -8.66
C SER A 10 -15.54 -14.80 -8.30
N ALA A 11 -14.44 -14.22 -8.77
CA ALA A 11 -13.11 -14.66 -8.41
C ALA A 11 -13.01 -14.41 -6.90
N THR A 12 -13.35 -15.43 -6.12
CA THR A 12 -13.28 -15.38 -4.67
C THR A 12 -11.81 -15.28 -4.34
N ILE A 13 -11.40 -14.11 -3.87
CA ILE A 13 -10.05 -13.89 -3.35
C ILE A 13 -9.98 -14.67 -2.03
N ASP A 14 -9.09 -15.65 -1.94
CA ASP A 14 -8.87 -16.38 -0.69
C ASP A 14 -8.18 -15.49 0.35
N ASP A 15 -8.15 -15.92 1.61
CA ASP A 15 -7.59 -15.11 2.67
C ASP A 15 -6.07 -14.92 2.54
N GLU A 16 -5.33 -15.91 2.02
CA GLU A 16 -3.89 -15.81 1.78
C GLU A 16 -3.59 -14.71 0.75
N GLN A 17 -4.37 -14.64 -0.33
CA GLN A 17 -4.27 -13.56 -1.31
C GLN A 17 -4.58 -12.19 -0.71
N LYS A 18 -5.59 -12.08 0.16
CA LYS A 18 -5.88 -10.83 0.89
C LYS A 18 -4.71 -10.43 1.80
N PHE A 19 -4.18 -11.39 2.57
CA PHE A 19 -3.03 -11.17 3.43
C PHE A 19 -1.82 -10.73 2.62
N LYS A 20 -1.57 -11.36 1.46
CA LYS A 20 -0.44 -11.02 0.61
C LYS A 20 -0.54 -9.60 0.05
N VAL A 21 -1.74 -9.18 -0.38
CA VAL A 21 -1.98 -7.79 -0.81
C VAL A 21 -1.73 -6.82 0.34
N PHE A 22 -2.25 -7.11 1.53
CA PHE A 22 -2.05 -6.25 2.71
C PHE A 22 -0.57 -6.16 3.12
N GLN A 23 0.15 -7.28 3.14
CA GLN A 23 1.59 -7.32 3.42
C GLN A 23 2.36 -6.43 2.43
N ASN A 24 2.09 -6.57 1.14
CA ASN A 24 2.77 -5.77 0.12
C ASN A 24 2.48 -4.26 0.28
N ILE A 25 1.26 -3.87 0.72
CA ILE A 25 0.93 -2.48 1.05
C ILE A 25 1.72 -2.02 2.27
N ALA A 26 1.77 -2.83 3.34
CA ALA A 26 2.51 -2.52 4.55
C ALA A 26 4.02 -2.37 4.27
N ASP A 27 4.59 -3.26 3.44
CA ASP A 27 5.98 -3.18 3.00
C ASP A 27 6.24 -1.90 2.20
N GLY A 28 5.33 -1.54 1.28
CA GLY A 28 5.43 -0.29 0.52
C GLY A 28 5.38 0.97 1.40
N LEU A 29 4.50 0.98 2.41
CA LEU A 29 4.43 2.04 3.40
C LEU A 29 5.71 2.11 4.25
N PHE A 30 6.25 0.97 4.66
CA PHE A 30 7.49 0.92 5.43
C PHE A 30 8.68 1.48 4.63
N LEU A 31 8.82 1.12 3.35
CA LEU A 31 9.88 1.66 2.49
C LEU A 31 9.75 3.18 2.30
N SER A 32 8.52 3.67 2.11
CA SER A 32 8.27 5.11 2.02
C SER A 32 8.64 5.85 3.32
N PHE A 33 8.28 5.27 4.46
CA PHE A 33 8.64 5.80 5.77
C PHE A 33 10.17 5.85 5.96
N ASP A 34 10.86 4.74 5.71
CA ASP A 34 12.31 4.64 5.86
C ASP A 34 13.03 5.67 4.98
N GLN A 35 12.60 5.83 3.72
CA GLN A 35 13.13 6.84 2.83
C GLN A 35 12.89 8.27 3.34
N ALA A 36 11.71 8.56 3.89
CA ALA A 36 11.42 9.88 4.47
C ALA A 36 12.29 10.17 5.71
N MET A 37 12.56 9.17 6.55
CA MET A 37 13.40 9.32 7.74
C MET A 37 14.89 9.46 7.40
N GLN A 38 15.36 8.91 6.29
CA GLN A 38 16.75 9.02 5.84
C GLN A 38 17.11 10.41 5.28
N VAL A 39 16.14 11.11 4.69
CA VAL A 39 16.35 12.44 4.07
C VAL A 39 16.47 13.54 5.14
N GLU A 40 15.87 13.35 6.31
CA GLU A 40 15.94 14.33 7.40
C GLU A 40 17.06 14.00 8.41
N GLN A 41 17.85 14.99 8.81
CA GLN A 41 18.82 14.82 9.89
C GLN A 41 18.11 14.84 11.24
N ILE A 42 17.61 13.69 11.66
CA ILE A 42 16.87 13.52 12.93
C ILE A 42 17.87 13.27 14.07
N THR A 43 17.88 14.14 15.07
CA THR A 43 18.83 14.09 16.20
C THR A 43 18.17 13.90 17.55
N ASN A 44 16.84 14.01 17.62
CA ASN A 44 16.07 13.83 18.85
C ASN A 44 14.64 13.36 18.58
N PHE A 45 13.96 12.93 19.65
CA PHE A 45 12.62 12.35 19.56
C PHE A 45 11.56 13.34 19.09
N SER A 46 11.68 14.64 19.39
CA SER A 46 10.71 15.65 18.95
C SER A 46 10.76 15.86 17.43
N GLN A 47 11.98 15.88 16.86
CA GLN A 47 12.17 15.90 15.41
C GLN A 47 11.60 14.64 14.76
N PHE A 48 11.89 13.47 15.35
CA PHE A 48 11.35 12.19 14.86
C PHE A 48 9.81 12.18 14.85
N THR A 49 9.16 12.58 15.94
CA THR A 49 7.69 12.62 16.01
C THR A 49 7.10 13.60 15.01
N SER A 50 7.76 14.74 14.77
CA SER A 50 7.30 15.73 13.79
C SER A 50 7.44 15.20 12.36
N ALA A 51 8.57 14.58 12.04
CA ALA A 51 8.83 13.95 10.75
C ALA A 51 7.84 12.79 10.49
N MET A 52 7.54 11.97 11.50
CA MET A 52 6.56 10.90 11.39
C MET A 52 5.15 11.44 11.11
N LEU A 53 4.71 12.47 11.84
CA LEU A 53 3.40 13.10 11.60
C LEU A 53 3.31 13.66 10.18
N ARG A 54 4.35 14.38 9.73
CA ARG A 54 4.45 14.89 8.37
C ARG A 54 4.39 13.77 7.32
N TRP A 55 5.13 12.69 7.53
CA TRP A 55 5.10 11.54 6.63
C TRP A 55 3.69 10.94 6.51
N VAL A 56 2.96 10.82 7.63
CA VAL A 56 1.56 10.37 7.61
C VAL A 56 0.68 11.35 6.83
N GLU A 57 0.81 12.65 7.08
CA GLU A 57 0.01 13.69 6.43
C GLU A 57 0.24 13.76 4.91
N ASP A 58 1.45 13.46 4.44
CA ASP A 58 1.81 13.51 3.02
C ASP A 58 1.60 12.16 2.31
N SER A 59 1.99 11.05 2.92
CA SER A 59 2.07 9.73 2.27
C SER A 59 0.81 8.88 2.47
N CYS A 60 0.01 9.16 3.50
CA CYS A 60 -1.23 8.43 3.77
C CYS A 60 -2.48 9.16 3.27
N ARG A 61 -2.34 10.25 2.49
CA ARG A 61 -3.50 10.90 1.86
C ARG A 61 -4.16 9.93 0.87
N PRO A 62 -5.48 9.98 0.67
CA PRO A 62 -6.18 9.04 -0.20
C PRO A 62 -5.59 8.93 -1.62
N LEU A 63 -5.11 10.03 -2.21
CA LEU A 63 -4.52 10.01 -3.55
C LEU A 63 -3.16 9.30 -3.57
N ASP A 64 -2.28 9.60 -2.62
CA ASP A 64 -0.94 9.02 -2.51
C ASP A 64 -1.00 7.55 -2.10
N MET A 65 -1.88 7.21 -1.15
CA MET A 65 -2.16 5.82 -0.76
C MET A 65 -2.72 5.01 -1.94
N ASN A 66 -3.55 5.62 -2.81
CA ASN A 66 -4.05 4.97 -4.01
C ASN A 66 -2.92 4.59 -4.98
N ASP A 67 -1.85 5.40 -5.08
CA ASP A 67 -0.71 5.08 -5.93
C ASP A 67 0.05 3.86 -5.37
N ILE A 68 0.27 3.80 -4.05
CA ILE A 68 0.85 2.63 -3.37
C ILE A 68 0.00 1.38 -3.62
N ILE A 69 -1.31 1.48 -3.42
CA ILE A 69 -2.25 0.36 -3.65
C ILE A 69 -2.22 -0.09 -5.12
N ARG A 70 -2.22 0.84 -6.08
CA ARG A 70 -2.17 0.53 -7.51
C ARG A 70 -0.86 -0.14 -7.92
N ARG A 71 0.27 0.33 -7.38
CA ARG A 71 1.57 -0.31 -7.58
C ARG A 71 1.54 -1.74 -7.06
N VAL A 72 1.07 -1.96 -5.83
CA VAL A 72 0.96 -3.31 -5.25
C VAL A 72 0.06 -4.22 -6.08
N ILE A 73 -1.15 -3.77 -6.42
CA ILE A 73 -2.10 -4.56 -7.22
C ILE A 73 -1.55 -4.86 -8.63
N GLY A 74 -0.84 -3.91 -9.24
CA GLY A 74 -0.18 -4.08 -10.53
C GLY A 74 0.87 -5.20 -10.52
N HIS A 75 1.60 -5.38 -9.43
CA HIS A 75 2.60 -6.46 -9.27
C HIS A 75 1.99 -7.81 -8.88
N THR A 76 0.77 -7.84 -8.34
CA THR A 76 0.07 -9.10 -7.98
C THR A 76 -0.64 -9.80 -9.15
N LYS A 77 -0.64 -9.21 -10.35
CA LYS A 77 -1.27 -9.79 -11.54
C LYS A 77 -0.34 -10.68 -12.40
N SER A 78 0.84 -11.07 -11.90
CA SER A 78 1.77 -11.97 -12.61
C SER A 78 1.57 -13.44 -12.26
#